data_AF-A0A0Q4Z181-F1
#
_entry.id   AF-A0A0Q4Z181-F1
#
_cell.length_a   1.000
_cell.length_b   1.000
_cell.length_c   1.000
_cell.angle_alpha   90.00
_cell.angle_beta   90.00
_cell.angle_gamma   90.00
#
_symmetry.space_group_name_H-M   'P 1'
#
loop_
_entity.id
_entity.type
_entity.pdbx_description
1 polymer ?
#
loop_
_entity_poly.entity_id
_entity_poly.type
_entity_poly.pdbx_seq_one_letter_code
_entity_poly.pdbx_strand_id
1 'polypeptide(L)' 'MSSTPSDNDHEPATVNVSEPWTLAYWARRFEVPREAVEAAVAAVGHEPAKVAAQLGRPWPFEGSGIV' A
#
# COMPACT_ATOMS: atom_id res chain seq x y z
N MET A 1 -22.00 5.89 -15.90
CA MET A 1 -21.04 4.94 -15.31
C MET A 1 -19.91 5.76 -14.69
N SER A 2 -20.12 6.28 -13.49
CA SER A 2 -19.09 7.00 -12.73
C SER A 2 -19.26 6.60 -11.27
N SER A 3 -18.63 5.49 -10.87
CA SER A 3 -18.43 5.20 -9.45
C SER A 3 -17.26 6.06 -9.01
N THR A 4 -17.56 7.22 -8.42
CA THR A 4 -16.65 7.88 -7.49
C THR A 4 -16.66 7.06 -6.21
N PRO A 5 -15.61 6.30 -5.86
CA PRO A 5 -15.56 5.72 -4.53
C PRO A 5 -15.44 6.88 -3.55
N SER A 6 -16.38 6.91 -2.61
CA SER A 6 -16.43 7.85 -1.51
C SER A 6 -15.08 7.87 -0.78
N ASP A 7 -14.48 9.04 -0.78
CA ASP A 7 -13.71 9.58 0.34
C ASP A 7 -14.43 9.23 1.66
N ASN A 8 -13.70 8.78 2.68
CA ASN A 8 -14.08 8.37 4.05
C ASN A 8 -13.97 6.85 4.35
N ASP A 9 -12.95 6.53 5.15
CA ASP A 9 -12.91 5.40 6.10
C ASP A 9 -12.73 3.97 5.56
N HIS A 10 -11.76 3.79 4.67
CA HIS A 10 -11.05 2.51 4.61
C HIS A 10 -9.62 2.82 4.23
N GLU A 11 -8.73 2.97 5.22
CA GLU A 11 -7.36 2.57 4.96
C GLU A 11 -7.45 1.12 4.47
N PRO A 12 -7.07 0.82 3.22
CA PRO A 12 -7.20 -0.52 2.71
C PRO A 12 -6.29 -1.40 3.58
N ALA A 13 -6.91 -2.31 4.35
CA ALA A 13 -6.18 -3.21 5.24
C ALA A 13 -5.15 -4.08 4.48
N THR A 14 -5.28 -4.15 3.16
CA THR A 14 -4.43 -4.90 2.25
C THR A 14 -3.92 -4.03 1.09
N VAL A 15 -2.74 -4.37 0.57
CA VAL A 15 -2.16 -3.74 -0.62
C VAL A 15 -2.88 -4.24 -1.86
N ASN A 16 -3.96 -3.58 -2.24
CA ASN A 16 -4.65 -3.89 -3.48
C ASN A 16 -4.00 -3.19 -4.67
N VAL A 17 -3.52 -3.96 -5.65
CA VAL A 17 -2.93 -3.45 -6.89
C VAL A 17 -3.88 -3.55 -8.08
N SER A 18 -5.03 -4.22 -7.91
CA SER A 18 -6.06 -4.32 -8.94
C SER A 18 -6.76 -3.00 -9.21
N GLU A 19 -6.75 -2.08 -8.24
CA GLU A 19 -7.29 -0.74 -8.40
C GLU A 19 -6.17 0.29 -8.59
N PRO A 20 -6.20 1.08 -9.68
CA PRO A 20 -5.12 2.01 -9.99
C PRO A 20 -4.97 3.13 -8.95
N TRP A 21 -6.05 3.49 -8.24
CA TRP A 21 -6.02 4.49 -7.18
C TRP A 21 -5.33 3.95 -5.92
N THR A 22 -5.60 2.70 -5.55
CA THR A 22 -4.97 2.02 -4.42
C THR A 22 -3.48 1.81 -4.67
N LEU A 23 -3.13 1.41 -5.89
CA LEU A 23 -1.73 1.28 -6.32
C LEU A 23 -0.98 2.62 -6.23
N ALA A 24 -1.61 3.73 -6.64
CA ALA A 24 -1.03 5.06 -6.51
C ALA A 24 -0.87 5.50 -5.04
N TYR A 25 -1.82 5.14 -4.17
CA TYR A 25 -1.72 5.36 -2.73
C TYR A 25 -0.51 4.63 -2.14
N TRP A 26 -0.35 3.34 -2.42
CA TRP A 26 0.76 2.54 -1.91
C TRP A 26 2.11 2.94 -2.49
N ALA A 27 2.18 3.27 -3.78
CA ALA A 27 3.38 3.81 -4.41
C ALA A 27 3.86 5.09 -3.70
N ARG A 28 2.92 5.97 -3.32
CA ARG A 28 3.22 7.18 -2.55
C ARG A 28 3.57 6.89 -1.10
N ARG A 29 2.92 5.90 -0.47
CA ARG A 29 3.16 5.48 0.92
C ARG A 29 4.55 4.85 1.08
N PHE A 30 4.91 3.95 0.17
CA PHE A 30 6.20 3.26 0.17
C PHE A 30 7.31 4.05 -0.52
N GLU A 31 6.97 5.18 -1.17
CA GLU A 31 7.90 6.00 -1.95
C GLU A 31 8.66 5.17 -3.00
N VAL A 32 7.92 4.35 -3.74
CA VAL A 32 8.43 3.47 -4.81
C VAL A 32 7.53 3.56 -6.04
N PRO A 33 8.02 3.21 -7.25
CA PRO A 33 7.17 3.17 -8.42
C PRO A 33 6.08 2.10 -8.30
N ARG A 34 4.97 2.30 -9.00
CA ARG A 34 3.80 1.41 -8.98
C ARG A 34 4.16 -0.03 -9.36
N GLU A 35 5.01 -0.20 -10.37
CA GLU A 35 5.53 -1.49 -10.80
C GLU A 35 6.29 -2.25 -9.70
N ALA A 36 7.00 -1.53 -8.81
CA ALA A 36 7.68 -2.15 -7.67
C ALA A 36 6.69 -2.60 -6.59
N VAL A 37 5.60 -1.86 -6.38
CA VAL A 37 4.51 -2.29 -5.49
C VAL A 37 3.83 -3.53 -6.05
N GLU A 38 3.53 -3.56 -7.35
CA GLU A 38 2.94 -4.73 -8.02
C GLU A 38 3.84 -5.96 -7.91
N ALA A 39 5.14 -5.81 -8.20
CA ALA A 39 6.10 -6.90 -8.09
C ALA A 39 6.23 -7.41 -6.64
N ALA A 40 6.27 -6.50 -5.67
CA ALA A 40 6.35 -6.87 -4.26
C ALA A 40 5.08 -7.61 -3.82
N VAL A 41 3.90 -7.13 -4.20
CA VAL A 41 2.60 -7.77 -3.91
C VAL A 41 2.49 -9.13 -4.58
N ALA A 42 2.96 -9.27 -5.82
CA ALA A 42 3.00 -10.55 -6.51
C ALA A 42 3.94 -11.56 -5.81
N ALA A 43 5.03 -11.08 -5.18
CA ALA A 43 5.99 -11.93 -4.50
C ALA A 43 5.55 -12.37 -3.08
N VAL A 44 4.87 -11.49 -2.33
CA VAL A 44 4.57 -11.73 -0.90
C VAL A 44 3.08 -11.71 -0.56
N GLY A 45 2.22 -11.39 -1.52
CA GLY A 45 0.79 -11.21 -1.36
C GLY A 45 0.40 -9.76 -1.02
N HIS A 46 -0.88 -9.57 -0.75
CA HIS A 46 -1.49 -8.26 -0.49
C HIS A 46 -1.27 -7.74 0.95
N GLU A 47 -0.27 -8.25 1.68
CA GLU A 47 0.01 -7.83 3.05
C GLU A 47 1.02 -6.68 3.08
N PRO A 48 0.66 -5.49 3.59
CA PRO A 48 1.54 -4.32 3.54
C PRO A 48 2.83 -4.50 4.35
N ALA A 49 2.78 -5.25 5.45
CA ALA A 49 3.98 -5.59 6.22
C ALA A 49 4.98 -6.41 5.42
N LYS A 50 4.49 -7.40 4.68
CA LYS A 50 5.35 -8.25 3.84
C LYS A 50 5.83 -7.49 2.61
N VAL A 51 4.98 -6.66 2.01
CA VAL A 51 5.35 -5.80 0.86
C VAL A 51 6.44 -4.82 1.26
N ALA A 52 6.31 -4.17 2.42
CA ALA A 52 7.35 -3.30 2.94
C ALA A 52 8.66 -4.05 3.22
N ALA A 53 8.58 -5.23 3.84
CA ALA A 53 9.75 -6.08 4.08
C ALA A 53 10.44 -6.48 2.76
N GLN A 54 9.66 -6.82 1.72
CA GLN A 54 10.17 -7.11 0.37
C GLN A 54 10.83 -5.88 -0.26
N LEU A 55 10.25 -4.69 -0.07
CA LEU A 55 10.80 -3.42 -0.55
C LEU A 55 11.97 -2.90 0.32
N GLY A 56 12.32 -3.58 1.41
CA GLY A 56 13.33 -3.12 2.37
C GLY A 56 12.93 -1.83 3.10
N ARG A 57 11.63 -1.55 3.18
CA ARG A 57 11.06 -0.37 3.84
C ARG A 57 10.65 -0.72 5.28
N PRO A 58 10.87 0.18 6.25
CA PRO A 58 10.39 -0.02 7.61
C PRO A 58 8.85 -0.02 7.63
N TRP A 59 8.27 -1.05 8.25
CA TRP A 59 6.83 -1.18 8.48
C TRP A 59 6.54 -1.77 9.87
N PRO A 60 5.55 -1.25 10.62
CA PRO A 60 4.79 -0.04 10.32
C PRO A 60 5.70 1.19 10.31
N PHE A 61 5.31 2.27 9.62
CA PHE A 61 5.98 3.56 9.77
C PHE A 61 5.74 4.02 11.21
N GLU A 62 6.62 3.58 12.10
CA GLU A 62 6.54 3.86 13.53
C GLU A 62 6.88 5.33 13.75
N GLY A 63 5.85 6.15 13.60
CA GLY A 63 5.77 7.53 14.05
C GLY A 63 4.56 7.67 14.95
N SER A 64 4.44 6.83 15.98
CA SER A 64 3.65 7.17 17.16
C SER A 64 4.07 6.27 18.32
N GLY A 65 5.25 6.58 18.87
CA GLY A 65 5.38 6.49 20.31
C GLY A 65 4.35 7.45 20.90
N ILE A 66 3.25 6.92 21.45
CA ILE A 66 2.59 7.56 22.57
C ILE A 66 3.17 6.85 23.79
N VAL A 67 4.09 7.57 24.43
CA VAL A 67 4.61 7.33 25.78
C VAL A 67 3.51 7.42 26.83
#